data_AF-A0ABD3QPY2-F1
#
_entry.id   AF-A0ABD3QPY2-F1
#
_cell.length_a   1.000
_cell.length_b   1.000
_cell.length_c   1.000
_cell.angle_alpha   90.00
_cell.angle_beta   90.00
_cell.angle_gamma   90.00
#
_symmetry.space_group_name_H-M   'P 1'
#
loop_
_entity.id
_entity.type
_entity.pdbx_description
1 polymer ?
#
loop_
_entity_poly.entity_id
_entity_poly.type
_entity_poly.pdbx_seq_one_letter_code
_entity_poly.pdbx_strand_id
1 'polypeptide(L)'
;MKRTHSFNEAVITGKETHRIYGRDQMCYLCRLPFMDNNTIYHVVWTNVSILTATQTPFADELAVTVTTIVRTDDATAELCASTNDIQLTINTNYVDSDTCAADIAHLIAAGVEVDVKQPAPENTVPDNTSPTRKWQLPTTCPCKADDNIKLYVWLGCVFFMACFVGVSPMSLWWSKKDINQFEGAPFRLNNVMSLNRFQAINNAMQYTNCPSPTDFVDRFHDISQLQDAFNTHYTENYIPSYLNCLDKSMKTWLDQKCPGFMALDCKTHPFGNEYHTIADGDDGKPIVWQIKIQDGKDCPMTSDNKHSFPSEFENE
;
A
#
# COMPACT_ATOMS: atom_id res chain seq x y z
N MET A 1 3.52 25.00 -8.55
CA MET A 1 2.88 25.67 -9.70
C MET A 1 1.80 24.73 -10.22
N LYS A 2 0.50 25.01 -9.99
CA LYS A 2 -0.58 24.17 -10.52
C LYS A 2 -0.58 24.33 -12.04
N ARG A 3 -0.35 23.24 -12.80
CA ARG A 3 -0.48 23.28 -14.26
C ARG A 3 -1.96 23.37 -14.59
N THR A 4 -2.39 24.53 -15.05
CA THR A 4 -3.74 24.72 -15.57
C THR A 4 -3.71 24.36 -17.05
N HIS A 5 -4.53 23.40 -17.45
CA HIS A 5 -4.69 22.99 -18.84
C HIS A 5 -6.01 23.55 -19.36
N SER A 6 -5.97 24.30 -20.47
CA SER A 6 -7.14 24.85 -21.15
C SER A 6 -7.46 24.02 -22.39
N PHE A 7 -8.72 23.59 -22.53
CA PHE A 7 -9.21 22.81 -23.65
C PHE A 7 -10.38 23.54 -24.30
N ASN A 8 -10.40 23.60 -25.64
CA ASN A 8 -11.38 24.41 -26.38
C ASN A 8 -12.56 23.59 -26.96
N GLU A 9 -12.53 22.26 -26.86
CA GLU A 9 -13.49 21.36 -27.52
C GLU A 9 -14.10 20.32 -26.56
N ALA A 10 -14.04 20.57 -25.25
CA ALA A 10 -14.66 19.68 -24.27
C ALA A 10 -16.19 19.82 -24.30
N VAL A 11 -16.89 18.69 -24.42
CA VAL A 11 -18.36 18.65 -24.43
C VAL A 11 -18.86 18.20 -23.06
N ILE A 12 -19.56 19.08 -22.34
CA ILE A 12 -20.18 18.73 -21.07
C ILE A 12 -21.57 18.15 -21.36
N THR A 13 -21.76 16.90 -20.95
CA THR A 13 -22.95 16.09 -21.26
C THR A 13 -23.91 15.94 -20.07
N GLY A 14 -23.45 16.28 -18.86
CA GLY A 14 -24.27 16.17 -17.65
C GLY A 14 -23.47 16.42 -16.38
N LYS A 15 -24.10 16.14 -15.23
CA LYS A 15 -23.53 16.35 -13.90
C LYS A 15 -24.02 15.29 -12.94
N GLU A 16 -23.12 14.67 -12.18
CA GLU A 16 -23.47 13.63 -11.23
C GLU A 16 -22.54 13.59 -10.01
N THR A 17 -22.98 12.88 -8.97
CA THR A 17 -22.14 12.55 -7.82
C THR A 17 -21.31 11.32 -8.17
N HIS A 18 -20.00 11.47 -8.12
CA HIS A 18 -19.09 10.35 -8.35
C HIS A 18 -18.10 10.21 -7.20
N ARG A 19 -17.79 8.97 -6.80
CA ARG A 19 -16.88 8.71 -5.70
C ARG A 19 -15.44 8.76 -6.19
N ILE A 20 -14.74 9.84 -5.87
CA ILE A 20 -13.37 10.09 -6.28
C ILE A 20 -12.50 10.24 -5.03
N TYR A 21 -11.40 9.46 -4.95
CA TYR A 21 -10.52 9.37 -3.78
C TYR A 21 -11.26 9.09 -2.46
N GLY A 22 -12.27 8.21 -2.51
CA GLY A 22 -13.03 7.79 -1.34
C GLY A 22 -14.02 8.82 -0.80
N ARG A 23 -14.23 9.94 -1.51
CA ARG A 23 -15.25 10.96 -1.17
C ARG A 23 -16.22 11.12 -2.33
N ASP A 24 -17.49 11.32 -2.00
CA ASP A 24 -18.52 11.63 -2.98
C ASP A 24 -18.34 13.09 -3.42
N GLN A 25 -18.03 13.29 -4.70
CA GLN A 25 -17.70 14.59 -5.26
C GLN A 25 -18.58 14.89 -6.46
N MET A 26 -19.03 16.15 -6.56
CA MET A 26 -19.76 16.66 -7.71
C MET A 26 -18.87 16.75 -8.93
N CYS A 27 -19.25 16.06 -10.00
CA CYS A 27 -18.48 15.98 -11.23
C CYS A 27 -19.33 16.39 -12.43
N TYR A 28 -18.69 17.04 -13.40
CA TYR A 28 -19.20 17.15 -14.76
C TYR A 28 -18.87 15.89 -15.54
N LEU A 29 -19.82 15.44 -16.35
CA LEU A 29 -19.63 14.38 -17.33
C LEU A 29 -19.14 15.02 -18.62
N CYS A 30 -17.85 14.92 -18.89
CA CYS A 30 -17.21 15.55 -20.03
C CYS A 30 -16.82 14.50 -21.07
N ARG A 31 -17.06 14.76 -22.36
CA ARG A 31 -16.41 14.06 -23.47
C ARG A 31 -15.32 14.94 -24.03
N LEU A 32 -14.19 14.33 -24.38
CA LEU A 32 -13.03 14.98 -24.96
C LEU A 32 -12.77 14.37 -26.35
N PRO A 33 -13.43 14.87 -27.41
CA PRO A 33 -13.40 14.26 -28.75
C PRO A 33 -12.00 14.07 -29.35
N PHE A 34 -11.03 14.86 -28.90
CA PHE A 34 -9.63 14.74 -29.34
C PHE A 34 -8.89 13.53 -28.76
N MET A 35 -9.38 12.93 -27.66
CA MET A 35 -8.82 11.72 -27.05
C MET A 35 -9.56 10.49 -27.57
N ASP A 36 -10.88 10.50 -27.40
CA ASP A 36 -11.80 9.51 -27.93
C ASP A 36 -13.23 10.08 -27.93
N ASN A 37 -14.12 9.50 -28.73
CA ASN A 37 -15.50 9.97 -28.85
C ASN A 37 -16.48 9.29 -27.88
N ASN A 38 -16.04 8.27 -27.15
CA ASN A 38 -16.94 7.35 -26.44
C ASN A 38 -16.73 7.28 -24.93
N THR A 39 -15.61 7.81 -24.42
CA THR A 39 -15.31 7.84 -22.99
C THR A 39 -15.92 9.09 -22.36
N ILE A 40 -16.61 8.88 -21.24
CA ILE A 40 -17.14 9.95 -20.40
C ILE A 40 -16.19 10.11 -19.21
N TYR A 41 -15.62 11.29 -19.08
CA TYR A 41 -14.74 11.65 -17.99
C TYR A 41 -15.49 12.38 -16.88
N HIS A 42 -15.34 11.94 -15.64
CA HIS A 42 -15.84 12.63 -14.45
C HIS A 42 -14.84 13.67 -13.98
N VAL A 43 -15.14 14.94 -14.24
CA VAL A 43 -14.27 16.06 -13.86
C VAL A 43 -14.88 16.80 -12.68
N VAL A 44 -14.18 16.78 -11.54
CA VAL A 44 -14.67 17.44 -10.31
C VAL A 44 -14.93 18.91 -10.56
N TRP A 45 -16.16 19.34 -10.24
CA TRP A 45 -16.69 20.71 -10.37
C TRP A 45 -15.68 21.78 -9.92
N THR A 46 -14.97 21.53 -8.81
CA THR A 46 -14.18 22.56 -8.11
C THR A 46 -12.88 22.88 -8.83
N ASN A 47 -12.49 22.03 -9.76
CA ASN A 47 -11.25 22.14 -10.51
C ASN A 47 -11.48 22.63 -11.95
N VAL A 48 -12.70 23.04 -12.30
CA VAL A 48 -13.08 23.47 -13.65
C VAL A 48 -13.60 24.90 -13.64
N SER A 49 -13.06 25.73 -14.54
CA SER A 49 -13.59 27.06 -14.84
C SER A 49 -13.97 27.13 -16.32
N ILE A 50 -15.23 27.38 -16.62
CA ILE A 50 -15.73 27.54 -17.99
C ILE A 50 -15.48 28.98 -18.43
N LEU A 51 -14.57 29.18 -19.38
CA LEU A 51 -14.13 30.52 -19.81
C LEU A 51 -15.06 31.15 -20.86
N THR A 52 -15.60 30.34 -21.77
CA THR A 52 -16.53 30.78 -22.81
C THR A 52 -17.51 29.65 -23.12
N ALA A 53 -18.81 29.86 -22.88
CA ALA A 53 -19.87 28.91 -23.23
C ALA A 53 -20.53 29.31 -24.57
N THR A 54 -20.84 28.35 -25.43
CA THR A 54 -21.67 28.60 -26.63
C THR A 54 -23.16 28.69 -26.27
N GLN A 55 -23.95 29.46 -27.03
CA GLN A 55 -25.39 29.71 -26.79
C GLN A 55 -26.26 28.42 -26.75
N THR A 56 -26.60 27.99 -25.52
CA THR A 56 -27.84 27.42 -24.90
C THR A 56 -28.87 26.55 -25.67
N PRO A 57 -29.73 25.74 -24.97
CA PRO A 57 -29.70 25.26 -23.56
C PRO A 57 -30.06 23.76 -23.37
N PHE A 58 -29.77 23.20 -22.19
CA PHE A 58 -30.35 21.93 -21.73
C PHE A 58 -31.78 22.14 -21.19
N ALA A 59 -32.62 21.12 -21.27
CA ALA A 59 -34.07 21.18 -21.01
C ALA A 59 -34.44 21.26 -19.50
N ASP A 60 -33.45 21.13 -18.63
CA ASP A 60 -33.55 20.96 -17.18
C ASP A 60 -33.62 22.29 -16.40
N GLU A 61 -33.58 23.43 -17.09
CA GLU A 61 -33.82 24.76 -16.49
C GLU A 61 -35.31 25.19 -16.45
N LEU A 62 -36.25 24.32 -16.82
CA LEU A 62 -37.68 24.60 -16.64
C LEU A 62 -38.14 24.23 -15.22
N ALA A 63 -38.00 25.23 -14.33
CA ALA A 63 -38.63 25.43 -13.02
C ALA A 63 -39.40 24.26 -12.38
N VAL A 64 -38.92 23.79 -11.22
CA VAL A 64 -39.83 23.45 -10.10
C VAL A 64 -39.31 24.00 -8.77
N THR A 65 -40.26 24.65 -8.12
CA THR A 65 -40.35 25.47 -6.92
C THR A 65 -39.59 25.01 -5.66
N VAL A 66 -39.09 26.04 -4.96
CA VAL A 66 -38.49 26.08 -3.62
C VAL A 66 -39.27 25.28 -2.56
N THR A 67 -38.54 24.58 -1.67
CA THR A 67 -38.92 24.52 -0.25
C THR A 67 -37.68 24.67 0.61
N THR A 68 -37.59 25.82 1.28
CA THR A 68 -36.57 26.17 2.26
C THR A 68 -36.74 25.34 3.53
N ILE A 69 -35.69 24.66 3.99
CA ILE A 69 -35.55 24.29 5.40
C ILE A 69 -34.27 24.93 5.93
N VAL A 70 -34.46 25.90 6.81
CA VAL A 70 -33.44 26.52 7.66
C VAL A 70 -33.21 25.63 8.89
N ARG A 71 -31.95 25.45 9.30
CA ARG A 71 -31.48 25.28 10.71
C ARG A 71 -29.94 25.22 10.74
N THR A 72 -29.29 26.32 11.11
CA THR A 72 -28.82 26.76 12.45
C THR A 72 -27.42 26.25 12.78
N ASP A 73 -26.50 27.21 12.90
CA ASP A 73 -25.18 27.06 13.49
C ASP A 73 -25.31 26.58 14.94
N ASP A 74 -24.49 25.60 15.32
CA ASP A 74 -24.06 25.47 16.71
C ASP A 74 -22.62 24.95 16.74
N ALA A 75 -21.79 25.71 17.45
CA ALA A 75 -20.42 25.36 17.79
C ALA A 75 -20.40 24.34 18.94
N THR A 76 -19.25 23.68 19.08
CA THR A 76 -18.81 22.82 20.20
C THR A 76 -19.27 21.36 20.20
N ALA A 77 -18.36 20.48 19.74
CA ALA A 77 -18.15 19.17 20.35
C ALA A 77 -16.69 18.73 20.08
N GLU A 78 -15.90 18.74 21.16
CA GLU A 78 -14.65 18.00 21.27
C GLU A 78 -14.88 16.48 21.08
N LEU A 79 -13.80 15.80 20.67
CA LEU A 79 -13.49 14.39 20.93
C LEU A 79 -14.63 13.35 20.81
N CYS A 80 -14.44 12.39 19.90
CA CYS A 80 -14.26 11.00 20.31
C CYS A 80 -13.88 10.13 19.11
N ALA A 81 -12.77 9.41 19.26
CA ALA A 81 -12.56 8.16 18.55
C ALA A 81 -13.78 7.25 18.79
N SER A 82 -14.37 6.72 17.72
CA SER A 82 -15.27 5.58 17.84
C SER A 82 -14.71 4.43 17.01
N THR A 83 -14.15 3.49 17.75
CA THR A 83 -14.19 2.06 17.46
C THR A 83 -15.53 1.67 16.87
N ASN A 84 -15.52 1.24 15.62
CA ASN A 84 -16.44 0.23 15.12
C ASN A 84 -15.63 -0.67 14.19
N ASP A 85 -15.27 -1.84 14.71
CA ASP A 85 -14.95 -2.99 13.87
C ASP A 85 -16.20 -3.28 13.03
N ILE A 86 -16.26 -2.71 11.83
CA ILE A 86 -17.18 -3.20 10.82
C ILE A 86 -16.55 -4.49 10.31
N GLN A 87 -17.00 -5.62 10.87
CA GLN A 87 -16.95 -6.89 10.14
C GLN A 87 -17.65 -6.65 8.80
N LEU A 88 -16.86 -6.42 7.76
CA LEU A 88 -17.31 -6.55 6.38
C LEU A 88 -17.61 -8.03 6.17
N THR A 89 -18.86 -8.40 6.46
CA THR A 89 -19.50 -9.54 5.81
C THR A 89 -19.55 -9.16 4.34
N ILE A 90 -18.53 -9.55 3.57
CA ILE A 90 -18.57 -9.47 2.12
C ILE A 90 -19.68 -10.44 1.71
N ASN A 91 -20.84 -9.90 1.36
CA ASN A 91 -21.85 -10.64 0.61
C ASN A 91 -21.24 -10.96 -0.76
N THR A 92 -20.67 -12.16 -0.87
CA THR A 92 -20.21 -12.76 -2.13
C THR A 92 -21.41 -13.22 -2.96
N ASN A 93 -22.28 -12.30 -3.35
CA ASN A 93 -23.41 -12.55 -4.26
C ASN A 93 -23.51 -11.42 -5.29
N TYR A 94 -22.38 -11.09 -5.93
CA TYR A 94 -22.39 -10.23 -7.12
C TYR A 94 -21.92 -11.01 -8.34
N VAL A 95 -22.69 -12.04 -8.68
CA VAL A 95 -22.94 -12.43 -10.07
C VAL A 95 -24.44 -12.66 -10.12
N ASP A 96 -25.19 -11.58 -10.31
CA ASP A 96 -26.60 -11.70 -10.66
C ASP A 96 -26.64 -12.36 -12.04
N SER A 97 -27.17 -13.58 -12.13
CA SER A 97 -27.19 -14.36 -13.38
C SER A 97 -27.95 -13.66 -14.50
N ASP A 98 -28.77 -12.67 -14.15
CA ASP A 98 -29.68 -11.97 -15.05
C ASP A 98 -28.98 -10.86 -15.86
N THR A 99 -27.84 -10.31 -15.41
CA THR A 99 -27.08 -9.30 -16.17
C THR A 99 -26.22 -9.93 -17.28
N CYS A 100 -25.71 -11.14 -17.06
CA CYS A 100 -24.87 -11.86 -18.03
C CYS A 100 -25.62 -12.15 -19.34
N ALA A 101 -26.90 -12.50 -19.28
CA ALA A 101 -27.71 -12.80 -20.45
C ALA A 101 -28.03 -11.54 -21.29
N ALA A 102 -28.23 -10.40 -20.64
CA ALA A 102 -28.49 -9.12 -21.31
C ALA A 102 -27.24 -8.61 -22.04
N ASP A 103 -26.06 -8.76 -21.43
CA ASP A 103 -24.79 -8.35 -22.02
C ASP A 103 -24.40 -9.24 -23.22
N ILE A 104 -24.64 -10.55 -23.13
CA ILE A 104 -24.45 -11.48 -24.26
C ILE A 104 -25.38 -11.13 -25.42
N ALA A 105 -26.64 -10.78 -25.16
CA ALA A 105 -27.57 -10.37 -26.20
C ALA A 105 -27.14 -9.08 -26.90
N HIS A 106 -26.53 -8.14 -26.17
CA HIS A 106 -26.02 -6.89 -26.72
C HIS A 106 -24.79 -7.10 -27.61
N LEU A 107 -23.91 -8.03 -27.25
CA LEU A 107 -22.73 -8.40 -28.05
C LEU A 107 -23.11 -9.12 -29.35
N ILE A 108 -24.10 -10.01 -29.30
CA ILE A 108 -24.64 -10.67 -30.49
C ILE A 108 -25.31 -9.64 -31.42
N ALA A 109 -26.06 -8.67 -30.88
CA ALA A 109 -26.67 -7.60 -31.66
C ALA A 109 -25.63 -6.67 -32.31
N ALA A 110 -24.44 -6.53 -31.71
CA ALA A 110 -23.31 -5.80 -32.27
C ALA A 110 -22.51 -6.60 -33.32
N GLY A 111 -22.94 -7.83 -33.66
CA GLY A 111 -22.28 -8.69 -34.64
C GLY A 111 -21.03 -9.39 -34.14
N VAL A 112 -20.81 -9.43 -32.82
CA VAL A 112 -19.71 -10.15 -32.18
C VAL A 112 -20.12 -11.61 -32.01
N GLU A 113 -19.34 -12.54 -32.57
CA GLU A 113 -19.53 -13.97 -32.37
C GLU A 113 -19.06 -14.34 -30.95
N VAL A 114 -20.02 -14.66 -30.07
CA VAL A 114 -19.76 -15.05 -28.67
C VAL A 114 -19.81 -16.57 -28.56
N ASP A 115 -18.67 -17.20 -28.27
CA ASP A 115 -18.60 -18.65 -28.00
C ASP A 115 -19.19 -18.96 -26.63
N VAL A 116 -20.40 -19.53 -26.62
CA VAL A 116 -21.13 -19.96 -25.40
C VAL A 116 -20.79 -21.39 -24.98
N LYS A 117 -19.76 -22.02 -25.58
CA LYS A 117 -19.31 -23.32 -25.12
C LYS A 117 -18.56 -23.19 -23.80
N GLN A 118 -19.02 -23.98 -22.83
CA GLN A 118 -18.37 -24.28 -21.56
C GLN A 118 -16.84 -24.44 -21.70
N PRO A 119 -16.08 -24.17 -20.62
CA PRO A 119 -14.76 -23.54 -20.70
C PRO A 119 -13.78 -24.21 -21.65
N ALA A 120 -12.90 -23.40 -22.25
CA ALA A 120 -11.77 -23.86 -23.05
C ALA A 120 -11.04 -25.03 -22.35
N PRO A 121 -10.56 -26.03 -23.08
CA PRO A 121 -9.99 -27.25 -22.48
C PRO A 121 -8.78 -26.98 -21.58
N GLU A 122 -8.05 -25.86 -21.72
CA GLU A 122 -7.03 -25.47 -20.73
C GLU A 122 -7.60 -25.03 -19.36
N ASN A 123 -8.88 -24.66 -19.30
CA ASN A 123 -9.60 -24.22 -18.10
C ASN A 123 -10.46 -25.33 -17.48
N THR A 124 -10.39 -26.56 -17.97
CA THR A 124 -10.89 -27.70 -17.19
C THR A 124 -10.01 -27.84 -15.95
N VAL A 125 -10.65 -27.74 -14.79
CA VAL A 125 -10.03 -27.92 -13.46
C VAL A 125 -9.09 -29.13 -13.51
N PRO A 126 -7.76 -28.96 -13.32
CA PRO A 126 -6.91 -30.11 -13.08
C PRO A 126 -7.42 -30.78 -11.81
N ASP A 127 -7.61 -32.10 -11.90
CA ASP A 127 -8.08 -32.94 -10.81
C ASP A 127 -7.36 -32.53 -9.52
N ASN A 128 -8.15 -32.09 -8.54
CA ASN A 128 -7.67 -31.50 -7.29
C ASN A 128 -7.16 -32.64 -6.37
N THR A 129 -6.19 -33.39 -6.86
CA THR A 129 -5.33 -34.28 -6.06
C THR A 129 -4.01 -33.58 -5.77
N SER A 130 -4.06 -32.30 -5.42
CA SER A 130 -2.97 -31.72 -4.63
C SER A 130 -3.04 -32.38 -3.25
N PRO A 131 -1.98 -33.04 -2.77
CA PRO A 131 -2.00 -33.65 -1.46
C PRO A 131 -2.25 -32.54 -0.45
N THR A 132 -3.37 -32.66 0.27
CA THR A 132 -3.70 -31.79 1.38
C THR A 132 -2.51 -31.83 2.33
N ARG A 133 -1.69 -30.77 2.36
CA ARG A 133 -0.60 -30.64 3.32
C ARG A 133 -1.27 -30.48 4.68
N LYS A 134 -1.42 -31.61 5.38
CA LYS A 134 -1.89 -31.62 6.76
C LYS A 134 -0.86 -30.86 7.59
N TRP A 135 -1.33 -29.86 8.35
CA TRP A 135 -0.55 -29.26 9.41
C TRP A 135 -0.08 -30.37 10.36
N GLN A 136 1.21 -30.67 10.33
CA GLN A 136 1.83 -31.56 11.31
C GLN A 136 2.31 -30.73 12.48
N LEU A 137 1.83 -31.06 13.68
CA LEU A 137 2.43 -30.58 14.91
C LEU A 137 3.86 -31.15 14.98
N PRO A 138 4.90 -30.31 15.12
CA PRO A 138 6.27 -30.79 15.27
C PRO A 138 6.36 -31.74 16.46
N THR A 139 6.75 -32.99 16.20
CA THR A 139 6.93 -34.04 17.23
C THR A 139 8.16 -33.80 18.12
N THR A 140 9.02 -32.88 17.71
CA THR A 140 10.21 -32.48 18.46
C THR A 140 10.00 -31.07 18.99
N CYS A 141 10.02 -30.90 20.31
CA CYS A 141 10.06 -29.57 20.92
C CYS A 141 11.32 -28.86 20.40
N PRO A 142 11.21 -27.74 19.65
CA PRO A 142 12.36 -27.09 19.05
C PRO A 142 13.42 -26.79 20.08
N CYS A 143 13.01 -26.39 21.30
CA CYS A 143 13.80 -25.87 22.42
C CYS A 143 15.13 -26.58 22.78
N LYS A 144 15.45 -27.76 22.23
CA LYS A 144 16.69 -28.49 22.52
C LYS A 144 17.65 -28.72 21.34
N ALA A 145 17.32 -28.33 20.10
CA ALA A 145 18.10 -28.79 18.93
C ALA A 145 18.68 -27.71 18.00
N ASP A 146 18.32 -26.44 18.11
CA ASP A 146 18.72 -25.43 17.11
C ASP A 146 19.09 -24.08 17.74
N ASP A 147 20.31 -23.59 17.48
CA ASP A 147 20.75 -22.27 17.94
C ASP A 147 19.85 -21.12 17.42
N ASN A 148 19.15 -21.34 16.30
CA ASN A 148 18.19 -20.39 15.72
C ASN A 148 16.93 -20.21 16.56
N ILE A 149 16.61 -21.10 17.51
CA ILE A 149 15.43 -20.94 18.37
C ILE A 149 15.49 -19.63 19.13
N LYS A 150 16.68 -19.20 19.54
CA LYS A 150 16.84 -17.93 20.26
C LYS A 150 16.52 -16.74 19.36
N LEU A 151 16.83 -16.83 18.07
CA LEU A 151 16.46 -15.83 17.08
C LEU A 151 14.94 -15.82 16.84
N TYR A 152 14.31 -16.99 16.69
CA TYR A 152 12.86 -17.07 16.48
C TYR A 152 12.05 -16.61 17.71
N VAL A 153 12.51 -16.90 18.93
CA VAL A 153 11.88 -16.38 20.15
C VAL A 153 12.02 -14.85 20.22
N TRP A 154 13.20 -14.32 19.89
CA TRP A 154 13.41 -12.88 19.79
C TRP A 154 12.49 -12.24 18.74
N LEU A 155 12.39 -12.84 17.55
CA LEU A 155 11.52 -12.38 16.46
C LEU A 155 10.05 -12.43 16.86
N GLY A 156 9.64 -13.49 17.56
CA GLY A 156 8.30 -13.62 18.14
C GLY A 156 7.99 -12.51 19.15
N CYS A 157 8.96 -12.14 20.00
CA CYS A 157 8.81 -10.97 20.87
C CYS A 157 8.59 -9.70 20.05
N VAL A 158 9.39 -9.46 18.99
CA VAL A 158 9.25 -8.27 18.14
C VAL A 158 7.87 -8.20 17.47
N PHE A 159 7.41 -9.30 16.86
CA PHE A 159 6.09 -9.36 16.24
C PHE A 159 4.97 -9.15 17.26
N PHE A 160 5.05 -9.80 18.42
CA PHE A 160 4.05 -9.64 19.47
C PHE A 160 3.99 -8.19 19.97
N MET A 161 5.14 -7.54 20.18
CA MET A 161 5.19 -6.13 20.56
C MET A 161 4.59 -5.22 19.49
N ALA A 162 4.77 -5.54 18.20
CA ALA A 162 4.23 -4.76 17.09
C ALA A 162 2.69 -4.75 17.04
N CYS A 163 2.03 -5.75 17.63
CA CYS A 163 0.57 -5.75 17.80
C CYS A 163 0.05 -4.68 18.78
N PHE A 164 0.93 -4.04 19.55
CA PHE A 164 0.57 -3.05 20.56
C PHE A 164 1.31 -1.73 20.32
N VAL A 165 0.68 -0.86 19.54
CA VAL A 165 1.22 0.46 19.19
C VAL A 165 1.27 1.36 20.44
N GLY A 166 2.34 2.15 20.57
CA GLY A 166 2.46 3.18 21.61
C GLY A 166 3.13 2.75 22.92
N VAL A 167 3.55 1.50 23.05
CA VAL A 167 4.26 1.03 24.25
C VAL A 167 5.74 1.41 24.17
N SER A 168 6.11 2.50 24.83
CA SER A 168 7.49 2.99 24.94
C SER A 168 7.81 3.45 26.37
N PRO A 169 9.02 3.20 26.90
CA PRO A 169 10.13 2.48 26.26
C PRO A 169 9.92 0.96 26.20
N MET A 170 10.59 0.28 25.28
CA MET A 170 10.50 -1.16 25.07
C MET A 170 10.86 -2.00 26.33
N SER A 171 11.61 -1.44 27.29
CA SER A 171 11.90 -2.11 28.56
C SER A 171 10.65 -2.37 29.42
N LEU A 172 9.53 -1.66 29.18
CA LEU A 172 8.27 -1.86 29.90
C LEU A 172 7.71 -3.29 29.75
N TRP A 173 8.02 -3.96 28.63
CA TRP A 173 7.66 -5.37 28.39
C TRP A 173 8.33 -6.35 29.36
N TRP A 174 9.39 -5.91 30.05
CA TRP A 174 10.11 -6.68 31.07
C TRP A 174 9.96 -6.12 32.48
N SER A 175 9.05 -5.17 32.67
CA SER A 175 8.77 -4.55 33.98
C SER A 175 8.37 -5.61 35.02
N LYS A 176 8.86 -5.46 36.25
CA LYS A 176 8.41 -6.28 37.40
C LYS A 176 7.18 -5.72 38.10
N LYS A 177 6.73 -4.52 37.71
CA LYS A 177 5.49 -3.93 38.25
C LYS A 177 4.29 -4.75 37.79
N ASP A 178 3.26 -4.80 38.63
CA ASP A 178 1.97 -5.36 38.25
C ASP A 178 1.41 -4.69 37.00
N ILE A 179 0.64 -5.44 36.21
CA ILE A 179 0.00 -4.91 35.01
C ILE A 179 -1.10 -3.95 35.43
N ASN A 180 -1.10 -2.76 34.83
CA ASN A 180 -2.06 -1.71 35.09
C ASN A 180 -2.69 -1.28 33.76
N GLN A 181 -3.99 -0.94 33.79
CA GLN A 181 -4.71 -0.46 32.60
C GLN A 181 -4.24 0.90 32.07
N PHE A 182 -3.57 1.70 32.92
CA PHE A 182 -3.12 3.06 32.62
C PHE A 182 -1.61 3.16 32.38
N GLU A 183 -0.83 2.17 32.83
CA GLU A 183 0.63 2.27 32.81
C GLU A 183 1.32 0.95 32.41
N GLY A 184 2.38 1.10 31.59
CA GLY A 184 3.27 0.01 31.23
C GLY A 184 2.81 -0.80 30.00
N ALA A 185 3.51 -1.89 29.73
CA ALA A 185 3.09 -2.82 28.69
C ALA A 185 1.86 -3.63 29.17
N PRO A 186 0.93 -4.00 28.28
CA PRO A 186 -0.22 -4.84 28.64
C PRO A 186 0.16 -6.27 29.00
N PHE A 187 1.35 -6.74 28.59
CA PHE A 187 1.86 -8.08 28.87
C PHE A 187 3.31 -8.03 29.39
N ARG A 188 3.80 -9.18 29.89
CA ARG A 188 5.17 -9.37 30.35
C ARG A 188 5.87 -10.47 29.56
N LEU A 189 7.08 -10.16 29.08
CA LEU A 189 7.90 -11.08 28.29
C LEU A 189 8.97 -11.79 29.14
N ASN A 190 9.00 -11.57 30.45
CA ASN A 190 10.01 -12.12 31.37
C ASN A 190 10.13 -13.66 31.30
N ASN A 191 9.01 -14.35 31.07
CA ASN A 191 8.97 -15.82 30.96
C ASN A 191 9.34 -16.33 29.56
N VAL A 192 9.40 -15.45 28.56
CA VAL A 192 9.72 -15.79 27.16
C VAL A 192 11.21 -15.59 26.89
N MET A 193 11.74 -14.42 27.26
CA MET A 193 13.15 -14.08 27.11
C MET A 193 13.53 -13.04 28.17
N SER A 194 14.78 -13.02 28.66
CA SER A 194 15.22 -11.93 29.54
C SER A 194 15.53 -10.66 28.75
N LEU A 195 15.35 -9.48 29.35
CA LEU A 195 15.67 -8.20 28.71
C LEU A 195 17.14 -8.15 28.25
N ASN A 196 18.05 -8.61 29.10
CA ASN A 196 19.49 -8.64 28.79
C ASN A 196 19.76 -9.52 27.55
N ARG A 197 19.07 -10.66 27.42
CA ARG A 197 19.23 -11.52 26.24
C ARG A 197 18.65 -10.87 25.00
N PHE A 198 17.48 -10.23 25.11
CA PHE A 198 16.86 -9.50 24.00
C PHE A 198 17.78 -8.38 23.49
N GLN A 199 18.34 -7.58 24.39
CA GLN A 199 19.31 -6.53 24.06
C GLN A 199 20.61 -7.08 23.49
N ALA A 200 21.11 -8.19 24.02
CA ALA A 200 22.30 -8.84 23.48
C ALA A 200 22.10 -9.32 22.04
N ILE A 201 20.90 -9.83 21.70
CA ILE A 201 20.56 -10.19 20.32
C ILE A 201 20.48 -8.94 19.45
N ASN A 202 19.73 -7.90 19.87
CA ASN A 202 19.62 -6.64 19.13
C ASN A 202 21.00 -6.05 18.76
N ASN A 203 21.93 -6.05 19.70
CA ASN A 203 23.27 -5.48 19.51
C ASN A 203 24.19 -6.36 18.65
N ALA A 204 23.87 -7.65 18.50
CA ALA A 204 24.68 -8.60 17.75
C ALA A 204 24.14 -8.88 16.35
N MET A 205 22.97 -8.35 15.97
CA MET A 205 22.41 -8.56 14.65
C MET A 205 23.31 -7.92 13.57
N GLN A 206 23.65 -8.73 12.58
CA GLN A 206 24.35 -8.32 11.37
C GLN A 206 23.55 -8.86 10.19
N TYR A 207 23.35 -8.04 9.17
CA TYR A 207 22.54 -8.42 8.01
C TYR A 207 23.36 -8.66 6.74
N THR A 208 24.68 -8.63 6.88
CA THR A 208 25.62 -8.97 5.82
C THR A 208 26.72 -9.86 6.37
N ASN A 209 27.11 -10.87 5.61
CA ASN A 209 28.34 -11.65 5.85
C ASN A 209 29.44 -11.34 4.83
N CYS A 210 29.19 -10.42 3.88
CA CYS A 210 30.14 -10.02 2.88
C CYS A 210 31.11 -8.98 3.46
N PRO A 211 32.41 -9.02 3.11
CA PRO A 211 33.32 -7.94 3.44
C PRO A 211 32.88 -6.66 2.72
N SER A 212 33.08 -5.51 3.36
CA SER A 212 32.83 -4.22 2.72
C SER A 212 33.71 -4.04 1.48
N PRO A 213 33.22 -3.38 0.42
CA PRO A 213 34.02 -3.04 -0.74
C PRO A 213 35.30 -2.27 -0.34
N THR A 214 36.41 -2.56 -1.03
CA THR A 214 37.72 -1.92 -0.75
C THR A 214 38.01 -0.72 -1.65
N ASP A 215 37.32 -0.65 -2.78
CA ASP A 215 37.49 0.31 -3.86
C ASP A 215 36.58 1.55 -3.73
N PHE A 216 35.53 1.46 -2.90
CA PHE A 216 34.64 2.59 -2.58
C PHE A 216 34.01 2.45 -1.20
N VAL A 217 33.42 3.54 -0.71
CA VAL A 217 32.66 3.55 0.55
C VAL A 217 31.19 3.26 0.25
N ASP A 218 30.73 2.08 0.64
CA ASP A 218 29.31 1.73 0.67
C ASP A 218 28.74 1.97 2.08
N ARG A 219 27.89 2.99 2.22
CA ARG A 219 27.25 3.31 3.50
C ARG A 219 26.02 2.44 3.80
N PHE A 220 25.52 1.70 2.81
CA PHE A 220 24.38 0.80 2.95
C PHE A 220 24.81 -0.69 3.02
N HIS A 221 26.12 -0.97 2.96
CA HIS A 221 26.69 -2.33 2.96
C HIS A 221 26.06 -3.27 3.98
N ASP A 222 25.83 -2.77 5.20
CA ASP A 222 25.28 -3.55 6.30
C ASP A 222 23.86 -4.09 6.04
N ILE A 223 23.12 -3.51 5.09
CA ILE A 223 21.74 -3.90 4.74
C ILE A 223 21.59 -4.40 3.30
N SER A 224 22.57 -4.16 2.42
CA SER A 224 22.47 -4.48 0.99
C SER A 224 22.15 -5.95 0.75
N GLN A 225 22.88 -6.87 1.41
CA GLN A 225 22.64 -8.31 1.27
C GLN A 225 21.23 -8.74 1.73
N LEU A 226 20.69 -8.12 2.78
CA LEU A 226 19.34 -8.40 3.25
C LEU A 226 18.28 -7.92 2.25
N GLN A 227 18.46 -6.74 1.68
CA GLN A 227 17.57 -6.21 0.65
C GLN A 227 17.58 -7.10 -0.59
N ASP A 228 18.76 -7.53 -1.04
CA ASP A 228 18.92 -8.44 -2.17
C ASP A 228 18.27 -9.79 -1.90
N ALA A 229 18.46 -10.36 -0.70
CA ALA A 229 17.82 -11.60 -0.29
C ALA A 229 16.29 -11.48 -0.25
N PHE A 230 15.76 -10.35 0.24
CA PHE A 230 14.32 -10.07 0.22
C PHE A 230 13.78 -10.02 -1.21
N ASN A 231 14.40 -9.23 -2.09
CA ASN A 231 13.97 -9.07 -3.48
C ASN A 231 14.09 -10.38 -4.27
N THR A 232 15.17 -11.14 -4.05
CA THR A 232 15.38 -12.46 -4.68
C THR A 232 14.30 -13.44 -4.24
N HIS A 233 14.00 -13.50 -2.94
CA HIS A 233 12.97 -14.39 -2.42
C HIS A 233 11.60 -14.11 -3.07
N TYR A 234 11.18 -12.85 -3.14
CA TYR A 234 9.91 -12.52 -3.79
C TYR A 234 9.93 -12.77 -5.29
N THR A 235 11.03 -12.48 -5.99
CA THR A 235 11.18 -12.78 -7.42
C THR A 235 11.01 -14.28 -7.72
N GLU A 236 11.53 -15.14 -6.84
CA GLU A 236 11.49 -16.59 -7.04
C GLU A 236 10.19 -17.25 -6.57
N ASN A 237 9.51 -16.66 -5.57
CA ASN A 237 8.41 -17.32 -4.84
C ASN A 237 7.06 -16.59 -4.93
N TYR A 238 7.02 -15.38 -5.48
CA TYR A 238 5.81 -14.58 -5.59
C TYR A 238 5.56 -14.17 -7.04
N ILE A 239 4.33 -14.39 -7.52
CA ILE A 239 3.88 -13.94 -8.82
C ILE A 239 2.96 -12.74 -8.57
N PRO A 240 3.39 -11.51 -8.90
CA PRO A 240 2.54 -10.34 -8.71
C PRO A 240 1.35 -10.37 -9.68
N SER A 241 0.25 -9.76 -9.28
CA SER A 241 -0.92 -9.55 -10.13
C SER A 241 -0.63 -8.57 -11.29
N TYR A 242 -1.64 -8.31 -12.11
CA TYR A 242 -1.54 -7.34 -13.21
C TYR A 242 -1.50 -5.87 -12.75
N LEU A 243 -1.93 -5.57 -11.51
CA LEU A 243 -1.97 -4.21 -10.98
C LEU A 243 -0.89 -4.02 -9.91
N ASN A 244 0.16 -3.28 -10.25
CA ASN A 244 1.24 -2.97 -9.34
C ASN A 244 1.38 -1.47 -9.14
N CYS A 245 1.61 -1.07 -7.90
CA CYS A 245 1.81 0.31 -7.49
C CYS A 245 3.27 0.52 -7.10
N LEU A 246 3.95 1.39 -7.83
CA LEU A 246 5.25 1.93 -7.44
C LEU A 246 5.02 3.22 -6.64
N ASP A 247 5.43 3.22 -5.38
CA ASP A 247 5.37 4.42 -4.54
C ASP A 247 6.57 4.50 -3.60
N LYS A 248 6.75 5.67 -3.00
CA LYS A 248 7.81 5.99 -2.07
C LYS A 248 7.31 5.93 -0.64
N SER A 249 7.88 5.03 0.16
CA SER A 249 7.60 4.89 1.58
C SER A 249 8.68 5.56 2.42
N MET A 250 8.30 6.06 3.59
CA MET A 250 9.23 6.64 4.56
C MET A 250 9.35 5.75 5.77
N LYS A 251 10.57 5.35 6.10
CA LYS A 251 10.90 4.77 7.39
C LYS A 251 11.41 5.86 8.32
N THR A 252 10.64 6.16 9.36
CA THR A 252 11.00 7.21 10.31
C THR A 252 12.31 6.89 11.01
N TRP A 253 13.24 7.84 10.97
CA TRP A 253 14.50 7.78 11.72
C TRP A 253 14.92 9.19 12.11
N LEU A 254 15.38 9.37 13.35
CA LEU A 254 15.69 10.70 13.89
C LEU A 254 17.21 10.96 13.95
N ASP A 255 18.04 9.95 13.72
CA ASP A 255 19.48 10.13 13.63
C ASP A 255 19.86 10.63 12.24
N GLN A 256 20.24 11.90 12.17
CA GLN A 256 20.67 12.57 10.93
C GLN A 256 21.98 12.02 10.36
N LYS A 257 22.74 11.25 11.15
CA LYS A 257 23.98 10.60 10.70
C LYS A 257 23.73 9.24 10.05
N CYS A 258 22.50 8.76 10.07
CA CYS A 258 22.15 7.51 9.42
C CYS A 258 22.30 7.65 7.89
N PRO A 259 22.95 6.67 7.22
CA PRO A 259 23.00 6.62 5.76
C PRO A 259 21.61 6.76 5.13
N GLY A 260 21.50 7.59 4.08
CA GLY A 260 20.24 7.81 3.36
C GLY A 260 19.22 8.64 4.12
N PHE A 261 19.65 9.37 5.16
CA PHE A 261 18.77 10.26 5.90
C PHE A 261 18.25 11.39 5.01
N MET A 262 16.93 11.58 5.02
CA MET A 262 16.23 12.61 4.26
C MET A 262 15.18 13.30 5.12
N ALA A 263 14.90 14.55 4.75
CA ALA A 263 13.84 15.38 5.31
C ALA A 263 12.85 15.73 4.18
N LEU A 264 11.62 15.24 4.25
CA LEU A 264 10.58 15.41 3.23
C LEU A 264 9.33 16.07 3.82
N ASP A 265 9.13 17.36 3.54
CA ASP A 265 8.12 18.22 4.16
C ASP A 265 6.65 17.78 3.96
N CYS A 266 6.36 16.94 2.96
CA CYS A 266 5.00 16.48 2.64
C CYS A 266 4.69 15.05 3.13
N LYS A 267 5.50 14.48 4.03
CA LYS A 267 5.27 13.15 4.62
C LYS A 267 4.86 13.29 6.09
N THR A 268 3.93 12.45 6.54
CA THR A 268 3.44 12.41 7.94
C THR A 268 4.58 12.21 8.94
N HIS A 269 5.60 11.47 8.52
CA HIS A 269 6.87 11.32 9.22
C HIS A 269 7.98 11.82 8.29
N PRO A 270 8.38 13.10 8.39
CA PRO A 270 9.21 13.75 7.39
C PRO A 270 10.69 13.35 7.47
N PHE A 271 11.15 12.77 8.58
CA PHE A 271 12.56 12.46 8.81
C PHE A 271 12.83 10.96 8.80
N GLY A 272 13.84 10.53 8.04
CA GLY A 272 14.32 9.15 8.05
C GLY A 272 14.82 8.68 6.69
N ASN A 273 14.65 7.39 6.39
CA ASN A 273 15.03 6.82 5.11
C ASN A 273 13.83 6.73 4.16
N GLU A 274 14.04 7.08 2.90
CA GLU A 274 13.08 6.88 1.83
C GLU A 274 13.34 5.52 1.18
N TYR A 275 12.28 4.77 0.91
CA TYR A 275 12.30 3.52 0.19
C TYR A 275 11.42 3.65 -1.04
N HIS A 276 11.92 3.22 -2.19
CA HIS A 276 11.09 2.91 -3.34
C HIS A 276 10.55 1.49 -3.17
N THR A 277 9.24 1.35 -3.22
CA THR A 277 8.55 0.08 -3.00
C THR A 277 7.58 -0.21 -4.13
N ILE A 278 7.54 -1.47 -4.58
CA ILE A 278 6.51 -1.97 -5.46
C ILE A 278 5.59 -2.87 -4.63
N ALA A 279 4.30 -2.53 -4.65
CA ALA A 279 3.27 -3.32 -4.02
C ALA A 279 2.26 -3.81 -5.04
N ASP A 280 1.86 -5.07 -4.90
CA ASP A 280 0.69 -5.61 -5.59
C ASP A 280 -0.57 -4.91 -5.06
N GLY A 281 -1.48 -4.51 -5.94
CA GLY A 281 -2.70 -3.77 -5.61
C GLY A 281 -4.00 -4.56 -5.76
N ASP A 282 -3.94 -5.81 -6.23
CA ASP A 282 -5.14 -6.60 -6.50
C ASP A 282 -5.75 -7.18 -5.22
N ASP A 283 -7.07 -7.42 -5.23
CA ASP A 283 -7.84 -7.98 -4.10
C ASP A 283 -7.79 -7.18 -2.76
N GLY A 284 -7.37 -5.91 -2.79
CA GLY A 284 -7.39 -5.03 -1.62
C GLY A 284 -6.43 -5.41 -0.48
N LYS A 285 -5.47 -6.31 -0.75
CA LYS A 285 -4.43 -6.73 0.21
C LYS A 285 -3.05 -6.43 -0.37
N PRO A 286 -2.51 -5.23 -0.14
CA PRO A 286 -1.27 -4.86 -0.77
C PRO A 286 -0.11 -5.70 -0.24
N ILE A 287 0.62 -6.36 -1.14
CA ILE A 287 1.83 -7.13 -0.83
C ILE A 287 3.02 -6.41 -1.44
N VAL A 288 3.90 -5.90 -0.58
CA VAL A 288 5.19 -5.34 -1.02
C VAL A 288 6.10 -6.50 -1.41
N TRP A 289 6.48 -6.56 -2.68
CA TRP A 289 7.31 -7.64 -3.21
C TRP A 289 8.67 -7.16 -3.73
N GLN A 290 8.86 -5.84 -3.87
CA GLN A 290 10.17 -5.28 -4.18
C GLN A 290 10.42 -3.99 -3.40
N ILE A 291 11.62 -3.86 -2.86
CA ILE A 291 12.07 -2.69 -2.11
C ILE A 291 13.46 -2.26 -2.55
N LYS A 292 13.69 -0.95 -2.56
CA LYS A 292 15.02 -0.35 -2.70
C LYS A 292 15.10 0.87 -1.80
N ILE A 293 16.06 0.90 -0.88
CA ILE A 293 16.40 2.11 -0.14
C ILE A 293 16.90 3.18 -1.13
N GLN A 294 16.51 4.43 -0.91
CA GLN A 294 16.98 5.54 -1.72
C GLN A 294 18.27 6.09 -1.15
N ASP A 295 19.35 5.91 -1.90
CA ASP A 295 20.69 6.23 -1.42
C ASP A 295 20.93 7.74 -1.24
N GLY A 296 20.28 8.57 -2.06
CA GLY A 296 20.42 10.03 -2.02
C GLY A 296 21.88 10.48 -2.14
N LYS A 297 22.31 11.37 -1.24
CA LYS A 297 23.70 11.87 -1.19
C LYS A 297 24.71 10.82 -0.72
N ASP A 298 24.22 9.69 -0.21
CA ASP A 298 25.04 8.61 0.31
C ASP A 298 25.24 7.48 -0.69
N CYS A 299 24.78 7.68 -1.94
CA CYS A 299 25.03 6.77 -3.05
C CYS A 299 26.52 6.44 -3.17
N PRO A 300 26.91 5.14 -3.18
CA PRO A 300 28.30 4.74 -3.27
C PRO A 300 28.95 5.25 -4.56
N MET A 301 30.11 5.90 -4.42
CA MET A 301 30.89 6.44 -5.54
C MET A 301 32.30 5.86 -5.55
N THR A 302 32.77 5.52 -6.74
CA THR A 302 34.17 5.15 -7.02
C THR A 302 35.11 6.35 -6.86
N SER A 303 36.42 6.09 -6.84
CA SER A 303 37.46 7.15 -6.77
C SER A 303 37.35 8.20 -7.88
N ASP A 304 36.73 7.83 -9.01
CA ASP A 304 36.55 8.68 -10.18
C ASP A 304 35.22 9.46 -10.15
N ASN A 305 34.55 9.53 -8.98
CA ASN A 305 33.24 10.15 -8.78
C ASN A 305 32.11 9.57 -9.66
N LYS A 306 32.23 8.30 -10.05
CA LYS A 306 31.15 7.57 -10.74
C LYS A 306 30.39 6.71 -9.74
N HIS A 307 29.08 6.60 -9.91
CA HIS A 307 28.23 5.70 -9.13
C HIS A 307 28.77 4.27 -9.23
N SER A 308 28.99 3.62 -8.08
CA SER A 308 29.49 2.24 -8.02
C SER A 308 28.41 1.22 -8.45
N PHE A 309 27.15 1.61 -8.30
CA PHE A 309 25.99 0.84 -8.74
C PHE A 309 25.17 1.68 -9.72
N PRO A 310 25.69 1.94 -10.93
CA PRO A 310 25.00 2.78 -11.90
C PRO A 310 23.70 2.09 -12.32
N SER A 311 22.57 2.78 -12.24
CA SER A 311 21.35 2.30 -12.88
C SER A 311 21.36 2.62 -14.37
N GLU A 312 20.78 1.74 -15.19
CA GLU A 312 20.67 1.96 -16.64
C GLU A 312 19.86 3.24 -16.98
N PHE A 313 19.04 3.71 -16.04
CA PHE A 313 18.13 4.85 -16.18
C PHE A 313 18.69 6.17 -15.63
N GLU A 314 19.91 6.20 -15.09
CA GLU A 314 20.53 7.44 -14.57
C GLU A 314 21.06 8.37 -15.69
N ASN A 315 21.07 7.91 -16.94
CA ASN A 315 21.56 8.68 -18.08
C ASN A 315 20.44 9.28 -18.97
N GLU A 316 19.17 9.27 -18.51
CA GLU A 316 18.02 9.86 -19.22
C GLU A 316 17.56 11.20 -18.61
#